data_AF-A0A4Y2NZE5-F1
#
_entry.id   AF-A0A4Y2NZE5-F1
#
_cell.length_a   1.000
_cell.length_b   1.000
_cell.length_c   1.000
_cell.angle_alpha   90.00
_cell.angle_beta   90.00
_cell.angle_gamma   90.00
#
_symmetry.space_group_name_H-M   'P 1'
#
loop_
_entity.id
_entity.type
_entity.pdbx_description
1 polymer ?
#
loop_
_entity_poly.entity_id
_entity_poly.type
_entity_poly.pdbx_seq_one_letter_code
_entity_poly.pdbx_strand_id
1 'polypeptide(L)'
;MDIKNWRPIALSNTIYKPFAKCLAARLSGWCSRYAVLSPCQKGLFPHDGVIEHNFTLQDRKLSARRRKKECCIVWLDVSNAFGDIPHSAIMNALQAAKTGTAFQDLIQDIYTNCTTQILSQDTRTEVLTIQRGVKQGCPLSGILFNFAIDPTIRRIQGDHDQHRILAIADDIALLTDSPEQLQPLLDLVSQDLRRVALKLNPSKSVAFHLSNSTPVRTCNTDFLLDGQKLHMIQEFESHKVPGYPCWVQSCEGSQQSIRDRCTCQGNPYIPPCTLAENRFSEMFHFPHHAICYADKPVQKTRLRQN
;
A
#
# COMPACT_ATOMS: atom_id res chain seq x y z
N MET A 1 -17.05 13.53 16.91
CA MET A 1 -16.61 12.44 16.01
C MET A 1 -16.23 13.07 14.68
N ASP A 2 -15.03 12.82 14.17
CA ASP A 2 -14.64 13.28 12.83
C ASP A 2 -15.18 12.30 11.77
N ILE A 3 -16.12 12.78 10.94
CA ILE A 3 -16.76 12.00 9.87
C ILE A 3 -15.72 11.51 8.85
N LYS A 4 -14.60 12.23 8.68
CA LYS A 4 -13.54 11.88 7.71
C LYS A 4 -12.84 10.55 8.02
N ASN A 5 -12.98 10.04 9.24
CA ASN A 5 -12.39 8.76 9.65
C ASN A 5 -13.33 7.56 9.46
N TRP A 6 -14.55 7.77 8.97
CA TRP A 6 -15.51 6.69 8.75
C TRP A 6 -15.29 6.06 7.37
N ARG A 7 -15.05 4.75 7.36
CA ARG A 7 -14.99 3.94 6.13
C ARG A 7 -16.20 3.00 6.10
N PRO A 8 -17.27 3.34 5.38
CA PRO A 8 -18.50 2.59 5.47
C PRO A 8 -18.42 1.34 4.58
N ILE A 9 -18.77 0.18 5.13
CA ILE A 9 -18.64 -1.10 4.41
C ILE A 9 -19.90 -1.35 3.59
N ALA A 10 -19.74 -1.43 2.27
CA ALA A 10 -20.79 -1.81 1.34
C ALA A 10 -21.05 -3.33 1.34
N LEU A 11 -22.28 -3.71 1.70
CA LEU A 11 -22.76 -5.08 1.58
C LEU A 11 -23.49 -5.25 0.25
N SER A 12 -22.80 -5.80 -0.74
CA SER A 12 -23.44 -6.21 -1.99
C SER A 12 -24.35 -7.44 -1.81
N ASN A 13 -25.25 -7.67 -2.77
CA ASN A 13 -26.09 -8.85 -2.85
C ASN A 13 -25.28 -10.16 -2.67
N THR A 14 -25.82 -11.11 -1.90
CA THR A 14 -25.19 -12.42 -1.65
C THR A 14 -24.88 -13.17 -2.92
N ILE A 15 -25.75 -13.14 -3.95
CA ILE A 15 -25.53 -13.83 -5.23
C ILE A 15 -24.43 -13.16 -6.05
N TYR A 16 -24.33 -11.83 -5.97
CA TYR A 16 -23.30 -11.05 -6.66
C TYR A 16 -21.89 -11.38 -6.14
N LYS A 17 -21.72 -11.67 -4.85
CA LYS A 17 -20.39 -11.90 -4.26
C LYS A 17 -19.64 -13.10 -4.88
N PRO A 18 -20.22 -14.32 -4.99
CA PRO A 18 -19.59 -15.42 -5.71
C PRO A 18 -19.28 -15.07 -7.17
N PHE A 19 -20.20 -14.40 -7.86
CA PHE A 19 -19.99 -14.00 -9.25
C PHE A 19 -18.79 -13.06 -9.40
N ALA A 20 -18.75 -11.97 -8.63
CA ALA A 20 -17.63 -11.04 -8.60
C ALA A 20 -16.31 -11.71 -8.19
N LYS A 21 -16.36 -12.68 -7.27
CA LYS A 21 -15.19 -13.48 -6.88
C LYS A 21 -14.67 -14.35 -8.02
N CYS A 22 -15.54 -14.98 -8.79
CA CYS A 22 -15.15 -15.75 -9.98
C CYS A 22 -14.50 -14.86 -11.04
N LEU A 23 -15.05 -13.66 -11.29
CA LEU A 23 -14.45 -12.69 -12.20
C LEU A 23 -13.07 -12.23 -11.71
N ALA A 24 -12.96 -11.88 -10.43
CA ALA A 24 -11.71 -11.46 -9.81
C ALA A 24 -10.64 -12.55 -9.95
N ALA A 25 -10.97 -13.81 -9.61
CA ALA A 25 -10.04 -14.93 -9.71
C ALA A 25 -9.56 -15.17 -11.15
N ARG A 26 -10.46 -15.08 -12.15
CA ARG A 26 -10.09 -15.21 -13.56
C ARG A 26 -9.18 -14.08 -14.02
N LEU A 27 -9.51 -12.84 -13.66
CA LEU A 27 -8.71 -11.67 -14.03
C LEU A 27 -7.33 -11.72 -13.36
N SER A 28 -7.26 -11.99 -12.06
CA SER A 28 -6.00 -12.16 -11.33
C SER A 28 -5.15 -13.29 -11.91
N GLY A 29 -5.75 -14.44 -12.24
CA GLY A 29 -5.03 -15.55 -12.86
C GLY A 29 -4.46 -15.20 -14.24
N TRP A 30 -5.20 -14.45 -15.05
CA TRP A 30 -4.71 -13.92 -16.32
C TRP A 30 -3.57 -12.92 -16.11
N CYS A 31 -3.70 -11.99 -15.16
CA CYS A 31 -2.63 -11.04 -14.83
C CYS A 31 -1.35 -11.73 -14.39
N SER A 32 -1.44 -12.73 -13.51
CA SER A 32 -0.26 -13.49 -13.04
C SER A 32 0.37 -14.31 -14.16
N ARG A 33 -0.43 -14.91 -15.05
CA ARG A 33 0.08 -15.75 -16.14
C ARG A 33 0.81 -14.97 -17.22
N TYR A 34 0.36 -13.76 -17.53
CA TYR A 34 0.88 -12.95 -18.64
C TYR A 34 1.59 -11.66 -18.19
N ALA A 35 1.87 -11.51 -16.89
CA ALA A 35 2.51 -10.32 -16.30
C ALA A 35 1.86 -8.99 -16.72
N VAL A 36 0.52 -8.96 -16.74
CA VAL A 36 -0.26 -7.84 -17.30
C VAL A 36 -0.18 -6.58 -16.46
N LEU A 37 -0.05 -6.70 -15.14
CA LEU A 37 0.17 -5.56 -14.23
C LEU A 37 1.65 -5.46 -13.86
N SER A 38 2.07 -4.27 -13.46
CA SER A 38 3.43 -4.00 -13.03
C SER A 38 3.80 -4.88 -11.83
N PRO A 39 5.00 -5.48 -11.80
CA PRO A 39 5.47 -6.25 -10.66
C PRO A 39 5.62 -5.39 -9.39
N CYS A 40 5.66 -4.06 -9.52
CA CYS A 40 5.72 -3.14 -8.39
C CYS A 40 4.40 -3.02 -7.63
N GLN A 41 3.27 -3.47 -8.20
CA GLN A 41 1.98 -3.55 -7.52
C GLN A 41 1.80 -4.94 -6.94
N LYS A 42 1.88 -5.05 -5.62
CA LYS A 42 1.74 -6.34 -4.92
C LYS A 42 0.42 -6.51 -4.19
N GLY A 43 -0.42 -5.48 -4.16
CA GLY A 43 -1.74 -5.54 -3.55
C GLY A 43 -2.65 -6.52 -4.29
N LEU A 44 -3.38 -7.36 -3.53
CA LEU A 44 -4.45 -8.24 -4.01
C LEU A 44 -3.98 -9.40 -4.92
N PHE A 45 -2.71 -9.74 -4.84
CA PHE A 45 -2.12 -10.94 -5.43
C PHE A 45 -1.71 -11.92 -4.32
N PRO A 46 -1.62 -13.24 -4.60
CA PRO A 46 -1.36 -14.27 -3.59
C PRO A 46 0.10 -14.34 -3.10
N HIS A 47 0.85 -13.24 -3.19
CA HIS A 47 2.24 -13.16 -2.75
C HIS A 47 2.33 -12.37 -1.44
N ASP A 48 3.36 -12.60 -0.63
CA ASP A 48 3.68 -11.81 0.56
C ASP A 48 4.29 -10.44 0.18
N GLY A 49 3.54 -9.66 -0.60
CA GLY A 49 3.96 -8.37 -1.14
C GLY A 49 4.39 -7.36 -0.08
N VAL A 50 3.75 -7.40 1.08
CA VAL A 50 4.10 -6.56 2.24
C VAL A 50 5.50 -6.89 2.74
N ILE A 51 5.84 -8.18 2.84
CA ILE A 51 7.16 -8.62 3.30
C ILE A 51 8.22 -8.22 2.28
N GLU A 52 7.98 -8.47 0.99
CA GLU A 52 8.89 -8.12 -0.09
C GLU A 52 9.18 -6.61 -0.16
N HIS A 53 8.14 -5.77 -0.08
CA HIS A 53 8.28 -4.32 -0.08
C HIS A 53 8.97 -3.82 1.20
N ASN A 54 8.66 -4.39 2.36
CA ASN A 54 9.33 -4.02 3.60
C ASN A 54 10.83 -4.38 3.54
N PHE A 55 11.16 -5.59 3.08
CA PHE A 55 12.53 -6.02 2.87
C PHE A 55 13.27 -5.08 1.92
N THR A 56 12.65 -4.72 0.80
CA THR A 56 13.22 -3.78 -0.18
C THR A 56 13.53 -2.42 0.43
N LEU A 57 12.59 -1.87 1.22
CA LEU A 57 12.78 -0.59 1.92
C LEU A 57 13.93 -0.67 2.95
N GLN A 58 14.00 -1.74 3.72
CA GLN A 58 15.06 -1.91 4.72
C GLN A 58 16.42 -2.13 4.07
N ASP A 59 16.51 -2.98 3.03
CA ASP A 59 17.76 -3.20 2.31
C ASP A 59 18.25 -1.89 1.68
N ARG A 60 17.36 -1.09 1.08
CA ARG A 60 17.72 0.22 0.51
C ARG A 60 18.33 1.15 1.55
N LYS A 61 17.69 1.28 2.72
CA LYS A 61 18.18 2.10 3.84
C LYS A 61 19.52 1.60 4.37
N LEU A 62 19.65 0.29 4.62
CA LEU A 62 20.87 -0.32 5.15
C LEU A 62 22.03 -0.22 4.14
N SER A 63 21.76 -0.46 2.87
CA SER A 63 22.75 -0.34 1.79
C SER A 63 23.22 1.10 1.61
N ALA A 64 22.33 2.09 1.72
CA ALA A 64 22.69 3.51 1.72
C ALA A 64 23.59 3.87 2.91
N ARG A 65 23.23 3.44 4.14
CA ARG A 65 24.05 3.63 5.34
C ARG A 65 25.45 3.00 5.22
N ARG A 66 25.51 1.73 4.81
CA ARG A 66 26.78 0.99 4.66
C ARG A 66 27.71 1.63 3.63
N ARG A 67 27.15 2.14 2.53
CA ARG A 67 27.90 2.71 1.41
C ARG A 67 28.05 4.23 1.50
N LYS A 68 27.54 4.88 2.55
CA LYS A 68 27.52 6.33 2.73
C LYS A 68 26.94 7.04 1.49
N LYS A 69 25.80 6.54 1.02
CA LYS A 69 25.06 7.10 -0.11
C LYS A 69 23.78 7.76 0.39
N GLU A 70 23.26 8.69 -0.40
CA GLU A 70 21.94 9.26 -0.16
C GLU A 70 20.84 8.23 -0.46
N CYS A 71 19.72 8.38 0.23
CA CYS A 71 18.51 7.60 -0.02
C CYS A 71 17.31 8.43 0.39
N CYS A 72 16.38 8.63 -0.54
CA CYS A 72 15.13 9.32 -0.27
C CYS A 72 13.95 8.38 -0.50
N ILE A 73 13.03 8.35 0.45
CA ILE A 73 11.81 7.55 0.40
C ILE A 73 10.63 8.47 0.73
N VAL A 74 9.55 8.38 -0.04
CA VAL A 74 8.30 9.10 0.26
C VAL A 74 7.16 8.12 0.27
N TRP A 75 6.41 8.08 1.37
CA TRP A 75 5.14 7.36 1.48
C TRP A 75 4.00 8.33 1.19
N LEU A 76 3.21 8.00 0.19
CA LEU A 76 2.13 8.81 -0.33
C LEU A 76 0.78 8.25 0.13
N ASP A 77 -0.04 9.12 0.73
CA ASP A 77 -1.42 8.82 1.08
C ASP A 77 -2.35 9.32 -0.02
N VAL A 78 -3.08 8.41 -0.67
CA VAL A 78 -4.09 8.75 -1.67
C VAL A 78 -5.42 9.03 -0.95
N SER A 79 -5.93 10.26 -1.09
CA SER A 79 -7.20 10.67 -0.53
C SER A 79 -8.34 9.87 -1.15
N ASN A 80 -9.12 9.17 -0.31
CA ASN A 80 -10.32 8.44 -0.69
C ASN A 80 -10.16 7.59 -1.97
N ALA A 81 -9.04 6.87 -2.10
CA ALA A 81 -8.63 6.23 -3.34
C ALA A 81 -9.74 5.40 -4.02
N PHE A 82 -10.35 4.48 -3.26
CA PHE A 82 -11.45 3.65 -3.76
C PHE A 82 -12.76 4.41 -3.97
N GLY A 83 -12.98 5.55 -3.33
CA GLY A 83 -14.19 6.34 -3.49
C GLY A 83 -14.12 7.34 -4.65
N ASP A 84 -12.92 7.79 -5.02
CA ASP A 84 -12.76 8.90 -5.97
C ASP A 84 -12.49 8.46 -7.42
N ILE A 85 -12.06 7.21 -7.64
CA ILE A 85 -11.69 6.72 -8.97
C ILE A 85 -12.88 6.73 -9.96
N PRO A 86 -12.83 7.43 -11.10
CA PRO A 86 -13.92 7.44 -12.06
C PRO A 86 -14.11 6.07 -12.73
N HIS A 87 -15.36 5.68 -13.00
CA HIS A 87 -15.62 4.44 -13.75
C HIS A 87 -14.98 4.46 -15.15
N SER A 88 -14.92 5.63 -15.79
CA SER A 88 -14.23 5.80 -17.08
C SER A 88 -12.74 5.50 -17.01
N ALA A 89 -12.06 5.83 -15.90
CA ALA A 89 -10.64 5.50 -15.72
C ALA A 89 -10.42 3.98 -15.65
N ILE A 90 -11.32 3.26 -14.97
CA ILE A 90 -11.31 1.79 -14.92
C ILE A 90 -11.53 1.21 -16.32
N MET A 91 -12.55 1.69 -17.03
CA MET A 91 -12.87 1.19 -18.38
C MET A 91 -11.73 1.45 -19.37
N ASN A 92 -11.15 2.64 -19.37
CA ASN A 92 -10.01 3.00 -20.20
C ASN A 92 -8.80 2.10 -19.91
N ALA A 93 -8.53 1.80 -18.63
CA ALA A 93 -7.44 0.91 -18.25
C ALA A 93 -7.65 -0.54 -18.71
N LEU A 94 -8.87 -1.06 -18.57
CA LEU A 94 -9.23 -2.40 -19.06
C LEU A 94 -9.12 -2.49 -20.59
N GLN A 95 -9.52 -1.43 -21.30
CA GLN A 95 -9.38 -1.34 -22.75
C GLN A 95 -7.91 -1.33 -23.17
N ALA A 96 -7.08 -0.50 -22.51
CA ALA A 96 -5.65 -0.43 -22.76
C ALA A 96 -4.93 -1.77 -22.51
N ALA A 97 -5.37 -2.50 -21.47
CA ALA A 97 -4.86 -3.83 -21.15
C ALA A 97 -5.37 -4.94 -22.09
N LYS A 98 -6.31 -4.65 -23.00
CA LYS A 98 -6.89 -5.62 -23.95
C LYS A 98 -7.54 -6.82 -23.25
N THR A 99 -8.31 -6.58 -22.20
CA THR A 99 -9.03 -7.63 -21.45
C THR A 99 -10.13 -8.35 -22.24
N GLY A 100 -10.49 -7.84 -23.42
CA GLY A 100 -11.53 -8.37 -24.30
C GLY A 100 -12.87 -7.67 -24.10
N THR A 101 -13.60 -7.45 -25.19
CA THR A 101 -14.85 -6.68 -25.21
C THR A 101 -15.92 -7.28 -24.30
N ALA A 102 -16.13 -8.61 -24.34
CA ALA A 102 -17.11 -9.27 -23.48
C ALA A 102 -16.86 -9.06 -21.98
N PHE A 103 -15.59 -8.99 -21.55
CA PHE A 103 -15.26 -8.68 -20.16
C PHE A 103 -15.50 -7.20 -19.86
N GLN A 104 -15.13 -6.31 -20.77
CA GLN A 104 -15.37 -4.87 -20.65
C GLN A 104 -16.87 -4.56 -20.55
N ASP A 105 -17.70 -5.14 -21.40
CA ASP A 105 -19.15 -4.97 -21.39
C ASP A 105 -19.75 -5.43 -20.05
N LEU A 106 -19.24 -6.53 -19.50
CA LEU A 106 -19.66 -7.02 -18.19
C LEU A 106 -19.26 -6.07 -17.06
N ILE A 107 -18.05 -5.52 -17.08
CA ILE A 107 -17.64 -4.52 -16.08
C ILE A 107 -18.48 -3.25 -16.22
N GLN A 108 -18.72 -2.80 -17.46
CA GLN A 108 -19.57 -1.64 -17.73
C GLN A 108 -20.97 -1.85 -17.15
N ASP A 109 -21.58 -3.02 -17.34
CA ASP A 109 -22.89 -3.36 -16.78
C ASP A 109 -22.90 -3.32 -15.24
N ILE A 110 -21.86 -3.85 -14.58
CA ILE A 110 -21.73 -3.84 -13.11
C ILE A 110 -21.72 -2.42 -12.51
N TYR A 111 -21.21 -1.44 -13.25
CA TYR A 111 -21.06 -0.05 -12.81
C TYR A 111 -22.14 0.89 -13.37
N THR A 112 -22.86 0.49 -14.43
CA THR A 112 -23.91 1.31 -15.06
C THR A 112 -25.12 1.38 -14.14
N ASN A 113 -25.64 2.59 -13.88
CA ASN A 113 -26.76 2.84 -12.96
C ASN A 113 -26.60 2.17 -11.59
N CYS A 114 -25.35 1.95 -11.15
CA CYS A 114 -25.07 1.36 -9.87
C CYS A 114 -25.56 2.29 -8.75
N THR A 115 -26.25 1.74 -7.75
CA THR A 115 -26.78 2.52 -6.63
C THR A 115 -26.38 1.93 -5.28
N THR A 116 -26.55 2.72 -4.22
CA THR A 116 -26.31 2.29 -2.83
C THR A 116 -27.31 2.96 -1.89
N GLN A 117 -27.57 2.32 -0.76
CA GLN A 117 -28.33 2.92 0.34
C GLN A 117 -27.55 2.79 1.64
N ILE A 118 -27.60 3.85 2.45
CA ILE A 118 -27.02 3.85 3.79
C ILE A 118 -28.09 3.38 4.77
N LEU A 119 -27.79 2.31 5.51
CA LEU A 119 -28.64 1.80 6.58
C LEU A 119 -28.04 2.18 7.92
N SER A 120 -28.74 3.01 8.67
CA SER A 120 -28.37 3.37 10.05
C SER A 120 -29.50 2.99 10.97
N GLN A 121 -29.23 2.06 11.90
CA GLN A 121 -30.25 1.44 12.75
C GLN A 121 -31.37 0.85 11.86
N ASP A 122 -32.59 1.39 11.94
CA ASP A 122 -33.76 0.95 11.18
C ASP A 122 -34.16 1.91 10.06
N THR A 123 -33.34 2.94 9.80
CA THR A 123 -33.59 3.95 8.77
C THR A 123 -32.70 3.75 7.56
N ARG A 124 -33.26 3.97 6.37
CA ARG A 124 -32.54 3.93 5.10
C ARG A 124 -32.54 5.32 4.48
N THR A 125 -31.41 5.69 3.89
CA THR A 125 -31.38 6.85 3.01
C THR A 125 -32.17 6.57 1.72
N GLU A 126 -32.47 7.64 1.01
CA GLU A 126 -32.80 7.55 -0.41
C GLU A 126 -31.72 6.80 -1.20
N VAL A 127 -32.11 6.32 -2.38
CA VAL A 127 -31.23 5.60 -3.29
C VAL A 127 -30.18 6.57 -3.84
N LEU A 128 -28.93 6.33 -3.51
CA LEU A 128 -27.80 7.15 -3.97
C LEU A 128 -27.21 6.51 -5.21
N THR A 129 -27.07 7.27 -6.29
CA THR A 129 -26.37 6.81 -7.50
C THR A 129 -24.86 6.89 -7.31
N ILE A 130 -24.16 5.80 -7.60
CA ILE A 130 -22.70 5.73 -7.56
C ILE A 130 -22.18 6.16 -8.93
N GLN A 131 -21.59 7.35 -8.99
CA GLN A 131 -21.00 7.90 -10.23
C GLN A 131 -19.49 7.66 -10.35
N ARG A 132 -18.83 7.38 -9.22
CA ARG A 132 -17.40 7.14 -9.12
C ARG A 132 -17.12 6.22 -7.93
N GLY A 133 -15.91 5.69 -7.92
CA GLY A 133 -15.40 4.77 -6.92
C GLY A 133 -15.60 3.32 -7.33
N VAL A 134 -14.89 2.44 -6.63
CA VAL A 134 -15.11 1.00 -6.68
C VAL A 134 -16.02 0.58 -5.53
N LYS A 135 -16.79 -0.50 -5.71
CA LYS A 135 -17.65 -1.05 -4.67
C LYS A 135 -16.81 -1.56 -3.50
N GLN A 136 -16.79 -0.87 -2.36
CA GLN A 136 -16.03 -1.34 -1.19
C GLN A 136 -16.55 -2.71 -0.72
N GLY A 137 -15.65 -3.64 -0.41
CA GLY A 137 -16.02 -5.01 -0.01
C GLY A 137 -16.40 -5.94 -1.17
N CYS A 138 -16.43 -5.46 -2.42
CA CYS A 138 -16.55 -6.32 -3.59
C CYS A 138 -15.19 -6.97 -3.92
N PRO A 139 -15.12 -8.30 -4.12
CA PRO A 139 -13.87 -9.01 -4.44
C PRO A 139 -13.17 -8.51 -5.71
N LEU A 140 -13.92 -7.98 -6.67
CA LEU A 140 -13.42 -7.52 -7.97
C LEU A 140 -12.85 -6.10 -7.93
N SER A 141 -13.34 -5.26 -7.01
CA SER A 141 -13.02 -3.83 -6.96
C SER A 141 -11.54 -3.51 -6.86
N GLY A 142 -10.81 -4.30 -6.06
CA GLY A 142 -9.41 -4.03 -5.80
C GLY A 142 -8.54 -4.22 -7.05
N ILE A 143 -8.74 -5.30 -7.81
CA ILE A 143 -7.97 -5.52 -9.04
C ILE A 143 -8.31 -4.49 -10.12
N LEU A 144 -9.58 -4.06 -10.20
CA LEU A 144 -9.99 -2.98 -11.10
C LEU A 144 -9.31 -1.65 -10.76
N PHE A 145 -9.17 -1.34 -9.46
CA PHE A 145 -8.40 -0.19 -9.01
C PHE A 145 -6.92 -0.30 -9.41
N ASN A 146 -6.31 -1.47 -9.21
CA ASN A 146 -4.91 -1.69 -9.62
C ASN A 146 -4.72 -1.43 -11.12
N PHE A 147 -5.63 -1.87 -11.99
CA PHE A 147 -5.59 -1.55 -13.42
C PHE A 147 -5.58 -0.04 -13.68
N ALA A 148 -6.41 0.72 -12.96
CA ALA A 148 -6.54 2.16 -13.18
C ALA A 148 -5.25 2.94 -12.83
N ILE A 149 -4.48 2.49 -11.84
CA ILE A 149 -3.22 3.15 -11.42
C ILE A 149 -1.96 2.53 -12.04
N ASP A 150 -2.06 1.36 -12.69
CA ASP A 150 -0.94 0.65 -13.30
C ASP A 150 -0.15 1.49 -14.32
N PRO A 151 -0.77 2.31 -15.19
CA PRO A 151 -0.02 3.19 -16.10
C PRO A 151 0.92 4.14 -15.37
N THR A 152 0.48 4.71 -14.24
CA THR A 152 1.31 5.56 -13.38
C THR A 152 2.47 4.75 -12.81
N ILE A 153 2.20 3.57 -12.25
CA ILE A 153 3.22 2.72 -11.65
C ILE A 153 4.30 2.35 -12.67
N ARG A 154 3.90 1.93 -13.88
CA ARG A 154 4.83 1.59 -14.96
C ARG A 154 5.67 2.78 -15.39
N ARG A 155 5.06 3.96 -15.54
CA ARG A 155 5.77 5.16 -15.95
C ARG A 155 6.84 5.57 -14.93
N ILE A 156 6.54 5.44 -13.65
CA ILE A 156 7.44 5.79 -12.54
C ILE A 156 8.57 4.78 -12.41
N GLN A 157 8.26 3.48 -12.53
CA GLN A 157 9.27 2.44 -12.52
C GLN A 157 10.19 2.55 -13.75
N GLY A 158 9.63 2.87 -14.92
CA GLY A 158 10.38 2.93 -16.19
C GLY A 158 11.16 1.65 -16.45
N ASP A 159 12.35 1.82 -17.05
CA ASP A 159 13.28 0.72 -17.33
C ASP A 159 14.33 0.55 -16.21
N HIS A 160 14.05 1.01 -14.99
CA HIS A 160 14.99 0.93 -13.89
C HIS A 160 15.02 -0.49 -13.30
N ASP A 161 16.23 -1.04 -13.15
CA ASP A 161 16.45 -2.34 -12.50
C ASP A 161 16.08 -2.32 -11.01
N GLN A 162 16.29 -1.18 -10.35
CA GLN A 162 15.94 -0.99 -8.95
C GLN A 162 14.54 -0.39 -8.82
N HIS A 163 13.82 -0.77 -7.77
CA HIS A 163 12.51 -0.20 -7.46
C HIS A 163 12.59 1.31 -7.25
N ARG A 164 11.84 2.06 -8.06
CA ARG A 164 11.55 3.49 -7.85
C ARG A 164 10.17 3.71 -7.25
N ILE A 165 9.30 2.72 -7.38
CA ILE A 165 7.97 2.72 -6.80
C ILE A 165 7.64 1.34 -6.22
N LEU A 166 6.99 1.34 -5.06
CA LEU A 166 6.38 0.18 -4.43
C LEU A 166 4.91 0.53 -4.21
N ALA A 167 3.99 -0.36 -4.59
CA ALA A 167 2.56 -0.13 -4.43
C ALA A 167 1.85 -1.34 -3.83
N ILE A 168 0.98 -1.08 -2.85
CA ILE A 168 0.06 -2.07 -2.27
C ILE A 168 -1.33 -1.47 -2.30
N ALA A 169 -2.11 -1.81 -3.33
CA ALA A 169 -3.36 -1.13 -3.65
C ALA A 169 -3.15 0.39 -3.73
N ASP A 170 -3.74 1.17 -2.82
CA ASP A 170 -3.64 2.63 -2.73
C ASP A 170 -2.41 3.15 -1.96
N ASP A 171 -1.72 2.29 -1.20
CA ASP A 171 -0.49 2.67 -0.51
C ASP A 171 0.67 2.70 -1.50
N ILE A 172 1.27 3.88 -1.72
CA ILE A 172 2.38 4.08 -2.66
C ILE A 172 3.61 4.59 -1.92
N ALA A 173 4.78 4.00 -2.21
CA ALA A 173 6.07 4.50 -1.76
C ALA A 173 6.99 4.76 -2.96
N LEU A 174 7.62 5.93 -2.99
CA LEU A 174 8.64 6.30 -3.97
C LEU A 174 10.03 6.16 -3.37
N LEU A 175 11.00 5.71 -4.18
CA LEU A 175 12.38 5.49 -3.77
C LEU A 175 13.32 6.12 -4.79
N THR A 176 14.31 6.86 -4.28
CA THR A 176 15.37 7.48 -5.09
C THR A 176 16.70 7.48 -4.33
N ASP A 177 17.80 7.60 -5.07
CA ASP A 177 19.15 7.69 -4.49
C ASP A 177 19.63 9.14 -4.34
N SER A 178 18.82 10.12 -4.71
CA SER A 178 19.17 11.55 -4.57
C SER A 178 17.92 12.41 -4.39
N PRO A 179 18.01 13.48 -3.58
CA PRO A 179 16.90 14.40 -3.36
C PRO A 179 16.50 15.15 -4.64
N GLU A 180 17.46 15.44 -5.53
CA GLU A 180 17.22 16.12 -6.81
C GLU A 180 16.33 15.29 -7.74
N GLN A 181 16.41 13.96 -7.66
CA GLN A 181 15.57 13.05 -8.45
C GLN A 181 14.17 12.87 -7.85
N LEU A 182 14.02 13.10 -6.54
CA LEU A 182 12.77 12.84 -5.84
C LEU A 182 11.68 13.86 -6.17
N GLN A 183 12.00 15.16 -6.21
CA GLN A 183 11.00 16.19 -6.47
C GLN A 183 10.33 16.04 -7.86
N PRO A 184 11.06 15.87 -8.98
CA PRO A 184 10.43 15.61 -10.27
C PRO A 184 9.58 14.34 -10.29
N LEU A 185 9.97 13.32 -9.51
CA LEU A 185 9.20 12.08 -9.41
C LEU A 185 7.89 12.29 -8.65
N LEU A 186 7.90 13.07 -7.57
CA LEU A 186 6.69 13.45 -6.83
C LEU A 186 5.71 14.23 -7.70
N ASP A 187 6.22 15.20 -8.47
CA ASP A 187 5.40 16.00 -9.38
C ASP A 187 4.77 15.12 -10.47
N LEU A 188 5.54 14.17 -11.00
CA LEU A 188 5.07 13.22 -12.01
C LEU A 188 3.96 12.31 -11.46
N VAL A 189 4.16 11.72 -10.27
CA VAL A 189 3.12 10.88 -9.63
C VAL A 189 1.86 11.68 -9.34
N SER A 190 2.00 12.89 -8.79
CA SER A 190 0.84 13.74 -8.51
C SER A 190 0.08 14.06 -9.79
N GLN A 191 0.79 14.45 -10.86
CA GLN A 191 0.18 14.74 -12.16
C GLN A 191 -0.55 13.51 -12.73
N ASP A 192 0.08 12.34 -12.71
CA ASP A 192 -0.48 11.12 -13.28
C ASP A 192 -1.71 10.64 -12.49
N LEU A 193 -1.66 10.63 -11.16
CA LEU A 193 -2.81 10.28 -10.33
C LEU A 193 -3.98 11.27 -10.49
N ARG A 194 -3.70 12.56 -10.68
CA ARG A 194 -4.73 13.56 -10.98
C ARG A 194 -5.46 13.29 -12.30
N ARG A 195 -4.80 12.69 -13.31
CA ARG A 195 -5.46 12.32 -14.58
C ARG A 195 -6.54 11.24 -14.39
N VAL A 196 -6.39 10.40 -13.37
CA VAL A 196 -7.41 9.43 -12.95
C VAL A 196 -8.26 9.95 -11.77
N ALA A 197 -8.29 11.27 -11.58
CA ALA A 197 -9.02 11.99 -10.53
C ALA A 197 -8.69 11.57 -9.09
N LEU A 198 -7.52 10.94 -8.87
CA LEU A 198 -6.99 10.64 -7.56
C LEU A 198 -6.15 11.82 -7.06
N LYS A 199 -6.28 12.13 -5.77
CA LYS A 199 -5.56 13.23 -5.12
C LYS A 199 -4.68 12.67 -4.02
N LEU A 200 -3.45 13.16 -3.96
CA LEU A 200 -2.56 12.86 -2.84
C LEU A 200 -2.87 13.79 -1.66
N ASN A 201 -2.59 13.31 -0.45
CA ASN A 201 -2.77 14.05 0.78
C ASN A 201 -1.41 14.45 1.38
N PRO A 202 -0.96 15.71 1.18
CA PRO A 202 0.33 16.15 1.72
C PRO A 202 0.42 16.05 3.24
N SER A 203 -0.70 16.25 3.96
CA SER A 203 -0.73 16.21 5.43
C SER A 203 -0.57 14.80 6.01
N LYS A 204 -0.86 13.76 5.23
CA LYS A 204 -0.70 12.34 5.63
C LYS A 204 0.48 11.66 4.94
N SER A 205 0.99 12.26 3.87
CA SER A 205 2.19 11.79 3.19
C SER A 205 3.43 12.21 3.96
N VAL A 206 4.44 11.36 3.96
CA VAL A 206 5.66 11.55 4.75
C VAL A 206 6.88 11.21 3.93
N ALA A 207 7.96 11.92 4.19
CA ALA A 207 9.21 11.78 3.48
C ALA A 207 10.35 11.41 4.44
N PHE A 208 11.35 10.73 3.90
CA PHE A 208 12.54 10.30 4.60
C PHE A 208 13.73 10.56 3.67
N HIS A 209 14.77 11.20 4.20
CA HIS A 209 16.01 11.44 3.46
C HIS A 209 17.19 11.11 4.36
N LEU A 210 18.06 10.23 3.88
CA LEU A 210 19.32 9.85 4.50
C LEU A 210 20.50 10.52 3.76
N SER A 211 21.42 11.13 4.50
CA SER A 211 22.60 11.78 3.95
C SER A 211 23.73 10.82 3.55
N ASN A 212 24.63 11.29 2.69
CA ASN A 212 25.91 10.63 2.39
C ASN A 212 27.06 11.04 3.34
N SER A 213 26.84 12.02 4.22
CA SER A 213 27.86 12.54 5.14
C SER A 213 28.07 11.61 6.33
N THR A 214 29.26 11.64 6.95
CA THR A 214 29.53 10.90 8.20
C THR A 214 29.46 11.88 9.38
N PRO A 215 28.67 11.59 10.44
CA PRO A 215 27.79 10.44 10.60
C PRO A 215 26.58 10.49 9.65
N VAL A 216 26.19 9.33 9.13
CA VAL A 216 25.03 9.19 8.25
C VAL A 216 23.78 9.44 9.08
N ARG A 217 23.02 10.48 8.72
CA ARG A 217 21.87 10.98 9.50
C ARG A 217 20.70 11.29 8.58
N THR A 218 19.52 11.47 9.18
CA THR A 218 18.37 12.01 8.46
C THR A 218 18.57 13.49 8.15
N CYS A 219 18.09 13.90 6.97
CA CYS A 219 18.14 15.27 6.49
C CYS A 219 16.75 15.92 6.49
N ASN A 220 16.71 17.20 6.85
CA ASN A 220 15.53 18.05 6.70
C ASN A 220 15.53 18.70 5.31
N THR A 221 15.30 17.89 4.28
CA THR A 221 15.12 18.38 2.91
C THR A 221 13.66 18.72 2.67
N ASP A 222 13.44 19.86 2.02
CA ASP A 222 12.10 20.38 1.77
C ASP A 222 11.54 19.78 0.48
N PHE A 223 10.84 18.66 0.60
CA PHE A 223 10.04 18.11 -0.48
C PHE A 223 8.65 18.71 -0.49
N LEU A 224 8.18 19.09 -1.67
CA LEU A 224 6.87 19.69 -1.88
C LEU A 224 5.96 18.69 -2.59
N LEU A 225 4.75 18.53 -2.07
CA LEU A 225 3.66 17.81 -2.73
C LEU A 225 2.51 18.78 -2.92
N ASP A 226 2.18 19.09 -4.18
CA ASP A 226 1.13 20.05 -4.53
C ASP A 226 1.34 21.44 -3.90
N GLY A 227 2.60 21.86 -3.77
CA GLY A 227 2.99 23.13 -3.15
C GLY A 227 3.01 23.12 -1.61
N GLN A 228 2.67 21.99 -0.98
CA GLN A 228 2.73 21.83 0.48
C GLN A 228 3.96 21.02 0.88
N LYS A 229 4.65 21.47 1.94
CA LYS A 229 5.83 20.78 2.48
C LYS A 229 5.42 19.46 3.14
N LEU A 230 6.11 18.38 2.77
CA LEU A 230 5.92 17.07 3.38
C LEU A 230 6.57 17.01 4.77
N HIS A 231 5.95 16.22 5.65
CA HIS A 231 6.54 15.94 6.96
C HIS A 231 7.73 15.00 6.82
N MET A 232 8.88 15.42 7.34
CA MET A 232 10.14 14.65 7.30
C MET A 232 10.28 13.79 8.54
N ILE A 233 10.36 12.47 8.34
CA ILE A 233 10.60 11.49 9.39
C ILE A 233 12.04 11.63 9.89
N GLN A 234 12.19 11.88 11.19
CA GLN A 234 13.48 11.96 11.86
C GLN A 234 14.01 10.58 12.26
N GLU A 235 15.29 10.51 12.67
CA GLU A 235 15.78 9.30 13.33
C GLU A 235 14.94 9.03 14.59
N PHE A 236 14.63 7.76 14.84
CA PHE A 236 13.80 7.27 15.96
C PHE A 236 12.30 7.56 15.87
N GLU A 237 11.82 8.29 14.85
CA GLU A 237 10.39 8.38 14.57
C GLU A 237 9.93 7.15 13.78
N SER A 238 8.86 6.51 14.24
CA SER A 238 8.22 5.41 13.52
C SER A 238 7.05 5.95 12.70
N HIS A 239 7.09 5.77 11.39
CA HIS A 239 5.89 5.86 10.57
C HIS A 239 5.28 4.47 10.40
N LYS A 240 4.01 4.32 10.79
CA LYS A 240 3.25 3.09 10.57
C LYS A 240 2.73 3.08 9.14
N VAL A 241 3.41 2.34 8.27
CA VAL A 241 2.80 1.85 7.03
C VAL A 241 1.73 0.82 7.43
N PRO A 242 0.52 0.80 6.86
CA PRO A 242 -0.51 -0.16 7.23
C PRO A 242 0.03 -1.61 7.15
N GLY A 243 0.11 -2.28 8.30
CA GLY A 243 0.58 -3.67 8.41
C GLY A 243 1.76 -3.87 9.37
N TYR A 244 2.75 -2.96 9.43
CA TYR A 244 3.93 -3.10 10.31
C TYR A 244 4.60 -1.75 10.66
N PRO A 245 5.17 -1.59 11.87
CA PRO A 245 6.02 -0.43 12.18
C PRO A 245 7.34 -0.50 11.40
N CYS A 246 7.66 0.54 10.63
CA CYS A 246 8.99 0.71 10.04
C CYS A 246 9.88 1.43 11.08
N TRP A 247 10.77 0.69 11.74
CA TRP A 247 11.68 1.27 12.73
C TRP A 247 12.85 1.99 12.04
N VAL A 248 13.23 3.15 12.57
CA VAL A 248 14.51 3.82 12.27
C VAL A 248 15.34 3.73 13.55
N GLN A 249 16.11 2.65 13.73
CA GLN A 249 17.12 2.59 14.80
C GLN A 249 18.47 3.06 14.26
N SER A 250 19.18 3.90 15.03
CA SER A 250 20.64 3.98 14.97
C SER A 250 21.21 2.84 15.82
N CYS A 251 22.29 2.22 15.36
CA CYS A 251 23.08 1.33 16.20
C CYS A 251 24.21 2.15 16.81
N GLU A 252 23.97 2.78 17.95
CA GLU A 252 25.05 3.30 18.81
C GLU A 252 24.87 2.74 20.23
N GLY A 253 25.76 1.81 20.62
CA GLY A 253 25.81 1.27 21.99
C GLY A 253 26.25 -0.20 22.07
N SER A 254 27.35 -0.44 22.77
CA SER A 254 28.09 -1.69 23.02
C SER A 254 27.30 -3.01 23.11
N GLN A 255 27.86 -4.05 22.46
CA GLN A 255 27.39 -5.45 22.40
C GLN A 255 27.34 -6.21 23.76
N GLN A 256 27.40 -5.53 24.90
CA GLN A 256 27.69 -6.17 26.19
C GLN A 256 26.52 -6.26 27.18
N SER A 257 25.34 -5.67 26.90
CA SER A 257 24.21 -5.67 27.86
C SER A 257 23.01 -6.57 27.49
N ILE A 258 23.10 -7.37 26.41
CA ILE A 258 21.98 -8.20 25.92
C ILE A 258 22.01 -9.64 26.49
N ARG A 259 23.14 -10.10 27.04
CA ARG A 259 23.26 -11.48 27.56
C ARG A 259 22.48 -11.76 28.85
N ASP A 260 22.17 -10.73 29.65
CA ASP A 260 21.65 -10.94 31.01
C ASP A 260 20.12 -11.08 31.12
N ARG A 261 19.39 -11.14 29.99
CA ARG A 261 17.90 -11.08 29.99
C ARG A 261 17.16 -12.27 29.37
N CYS A 262 17.82 -13.39 29.10
CA CYS A 262 17.16 -14.63 28.66
C CYS A 262 17.32 -15.76 29.68
N THR A 263 16.34 -15.92 30.57
CA THR A 263 16.12 -17.15 31.33
C THR A 263 14.78 -17.77 30.90
N CYS A 264 14.82 -18.60 29.85
CA CYS A 264 13.73 -19.52 29.54
C CYS A 264 14.09 -20.90 30.11
N GLN A 265 13.60 -21.21 31.32
CA GLN A 265 13.57 -22.58 31.82
C GLN A 265 12.19 -23.20 31.52
N GLY A 266 12.18 -24.35 30.84
CA GLY A 266 11.21 -25.43 31.14
C GLY A 266 9.97 -25.60 30.24
N ASN A 267 10.12 -25.81 28.92
CA ASN A 267 9.04 -26.46 28.15
C ASN A 267 9.59 -27.58 27.23
N PRO A 268 9.27 -28.87 27.49
CA PRO A 268 9.86 -30.01 26.79
C PRO A 268 9.25 -30.34 25.41
N TYR A 269 8.39 -29.50 24.84
CA TYR A 269 7.68 -29.78 23.57
C TYR A 269 8.19 -29.04 22.32
N ILE A 270 9.37 -28.41 22.38
CA ILE A 270 9.97 -27.75 21.20
C ILE A 270 11.17 -28.59 20.73
N PRO A 271 11.16 -29.12 19.48
CA PRO A 271 12.31 -29.83 18.94
C PRO A 271 13.50 -28.87 18.76
N PRO A 272 14.76 -29.34 18.88
CA PRO A 272 15.92 -28.46 18.90
C PRO A 272 16.16 -27.82 17.52
N CYS A 273 15.99 -26.50 17.44
CA CYS A 273 16.41 -25.71 16.28
C CYS A 273 17.94 -25.82 16.11
N THR A 274 18.36 -26.28 14.95
CA THR A 274 19.76 -26.35 14.51
C THR A 274 20.41 -24.97 14.51
N LEU A 275 21.58 -24.88 15.15
CA LEU A 275 22.38 -23.70 15.50
C LEU A 275 22.80 -22.73 14.37
N ALA A 276 22.30 -22.88 13.14
CA ALA A 276 22.56 -21.94 12.03
C ALA A 276 21.53 -20.79 11.96
N GLU A 277 20.32 -20.97 12.49
CA GLU A 277 19.25 -19.96 12.43
C GLU A 277 19.36 -18.87 13.52
N ASN A 278 20.12 -19.13 14.60
CA ASN A 278 20.17 -18.25 15.78
C ASN A 278 21.03 -16.99 15.63
N ARG A 279 21.79 -16.80 14.54
CA ARG A 279 22.45 -15.50 14.29
C ARG A 279 21.58 -14.50 13.52
N PHE A 280 20.48 -14.95 12.90
CA PHE A 280 19.59 -14.09 12.12
C PHE A 280 18.47 -13.47 12.98
N SER A 281 18.04 -14.13 14.05
CA SER A 281 17.00 -13.65 14.97
C SER A 281 17.51 -12.68 16.05
N GLU A 282 18.79 -12.75 16.42
CA GLU A 282 19.37 -11.86 17.46
C GLU A 282 19.49 -10.40 17.02
N MET A 283 19.44 -10.11 15.71
CA MET A 283 19.57 -8.75 15.16
C MET A 283 18.22 -8.06 14.92
N PHE A 284 17.12 -8.80 14.97
CA PHE A 284 15.78 -8.29 14.68
C PHE A 284 14.78 -8.83 15.71
N HIS A 285 14.33 -7.97 16.63
CA HIS A 285 13.25 -8.30 17.54
C HIS A 285 11.92 -8.39 16.76
N PHE A 286 11.58 -9.59 16.28
CA PHE A 286 10.23 -9.93 15.85
C PHE A 286 9.54 -10.70 16.99
N PRO A 287 8.42 -10.22 17.56
CA PRO A 287 7.64 -11.06 18.45
C PRO A 287 6.96 -12.15 17.61
N HIS A 288 7.29 -13.41 17.90
CA HIS A 288 6.52 -14.57 17.46
C HIS A 288 5.16 -14.57 18.17
N HIS A 289 4.19 -13.84 17.62
CA HIS A 289 2.79 -14.07 17.93
C HIS A 289 1.96 -14.03 16.65
N ALA A 290 1.07 -15.01 16.55
CA ALA A 290 0.20 -15.33 15.43
C ALA A 290 -0.28 -14.11 14.62
N ILE A 291 -0.21 -14.25 13.29
CA ILE A 291 -0.82 -13.36 12.32
C ILE A 291 -2.34 -13.38 12.54
N CYS A 292 -2.82 -12.46 13.36
CA CYS A 292 -4.22 -12.07 13.41
C CYS A 292 -4.31 -10.72 12.71
N TYR A 293 -5.13 -10.64 11.67
CA TYR A 293 -5.53 -9.38 11.05
C TYR A 293 -6.00 -8.43 12.17
N ALA A 294 -5.32 -7.30 12.33
CA ALA A 294 -5.74 -6.27 13.25
C ALA A 294 -6.97 -5.56 12.67
N ASP A 295 -8.16 -6.06 13.01
CA ASP A 295 -9.38 -5.27 12.97
C ASP A 295 -9.14 -4.00 13.80
N LYS A 296 -9.09 -2.85 13.13
CA LYS A 296 -9.29 -1.56 13.82
C LYS A 296 -10.66 -1.62 14.51
N PRO A 297 -10.89 -0.95 15.64
CA PRO A 297 -12.20 -0.91 16.26
C PRO A 297 -13.21 -0.27 15.28
N VAL A 298 -14.00 -1.12 14.60
CA VAL A 298 -15.04 -0.72 13.65
C VAL A 298 -16.31 -0.45 14.45
N GLN A 299 -16.73 0.81 14.53
CA GLN A 299 -18.13 1.10 14.80
C GLN A 299 -18.94 0.71 13.55
N LYS A 300 -19.75 -0.35 13.69
CA LYS A 300 -20.46 -1.00 12.57
C LYS A 300 -21.69 -0.18 12.19
N THR A 301 -21.60 0.60 11.11
CA THR A 301 -22.78 1.06 10.36
C THR A 301 -22.84 0.28 9.05
N ARG A 302 -23.97 -0.40 8.83
CA ARG A 302 -24.14 -1.35 7.72
C ARG A 302 -24.58 -0.58 6.47
N LEU A 303 -23.88 -0.69 5.33
CA LEU A 303 -24.41 -0.21 4.05
C LEU A 303 -24.93 -1.41 3.25
N ARG A 304 -26.04 -1.26 2.54
CA ARG A 304 -26.55 -2.29 1.62
C ARG A 304 -26.49 -1.74 0.20
N GLN A 305 -25.84 -2.48 -0.69
CA GLN A 305 -25.80 -2.21 -2.12
C GLN A 305 -26.68 -3.25 -2.82
N ASN A 306 -27.65 -2.77 -3.58
CA ASN A 306 -28.46 -3.60 -4.47
C ASN A 306 -27.81 -3.65 -5.85
#